data_AF-A0AAW2KU46-F1
#
_entry.id   AF-A0AAW2KU46-F1
#
_cell.length_a   1.000
_cell.length_b   1.000
_cell.length_c   1.000
_cell.angle_alpha   90.00
_cell.angle_beta   90.00
_cell.angle_gamma   90.00
#
_symmetry.space_group_name_H-M   'P 1'
#
loop_
_entity.id
_entity.type
_entity.pdbx_description
1 polymer ?
#
loop_
_entity_poly.entity_id
_entity_poly.type
_entity_poly.pdbx_seq_one_letter_code
_entity_poly.pdbx_strand_id
1 'polypeptide(L)'
;MLAAAVNNVSFVMPSTALLQAHFFNQSKGVYTTDFPANPPFKFNYTGNPPSNIMVSSGTKLVVLPFNTSVELVMQDTSIIGAESHPLHLHGFNFFVLAQGFGNFNPNKDPAKFNLVDPAERNTPSGTIRGWVAIRFLADNPVHTSWGLKMAWIVMDGSSRNQKLPPPPSDLPKC
;
A
#
# COMPACT_ATOMS: atom_id res chain seq x y z
N MET A 1 -17.61 -11.57 10.03
CA MET A 1 -17.11 -11.74 8.66
C MET A 1 -15.59 -11.70 8.73
N LEU A 2 -14.86 -12.66 8.14
CA LEU A 2 -13.42 -12.52 8.01
C LEU A 2 -13.13 -11.32 7.11
N ALA A 3 -12.21 -10.44 7.53
CA ALA A 3 -11.81 -9.26 6.78
C ALA A 3 -10.31 -9.34 6.51
N ALA A 4 -9.90 -8.90 5.31
CA ALA A 4 -8.50 -8.81 4.94
C ALA A 4 -7.93 -7.46 5.39
N ALA A 5 -6.68 -7.42 5.85
CA ALA A 5 -6.09 -6.21 6.43
C ALA A 5 -4.61 -6.03 6.06
N VAL A 6 -4.20 -4.78 5.87
CA VAL A 6 -2.79 -4.39 5.75
C VAL A 6 -2.37 -3.73 7.06
N ASN A 7 -1.28 -4.17 7.68
CA ASN A 7 -0.81 -3.68 8.98
C ASN A 7 -1.93 -3.61 10.05
N ASN A 8 -2.78 -4.64 10.09
CA ASN A 8 -3.92 -4.77 11.01
C ASN A 8 -5.07 -3.76 10.81
N VAL A 9 -5.14 -3.12 9.64
CA VAL A 9 -6.25 -2.24 9.22
C VAL A 9 -6.99 -2.85 8.04
N SER A 10 -8.26 -3.19 8.25
CA SER A 10 -9.22 -3.54 7.20
C SER A 10 -9.80 -2.26 6.61
N PHE A 11 -9.54 -2.05 5.31
CA PHE A 11 -9.97 -0.84 4.62
C PHE A 11 -11.48 -0.81 4.41
N VAL A 12 -12.11 0.29 4.81
CA VAL A 12 -13.54 0.55 4.57
C VAL A 12 -13.67 1.51 3.40
N MET A 13 -14.44 1.15 2.37
CA MET A 13 -14.69 2.06 1.26
C MET A 13 -15.61 3.20 1.74
N PRO A 14 -15.21 4.48 1.61
CA PRO A 14 -16.09 5.60 1.89
C PRO A 14 -17.14 5.76 0.79
N SER A 15 -18.25 6.45 1.10
CA SER A 15 -19.26 6.85 0.11
C SER A 15 -18.79 8.01 -0.77
N THR A 16 -17.88 8.86 -0.27
CA THR A 16 -17.25 9.94 -1.02
C THR A 16 -15.92 9.48 -1.60
N ALA A 17 -15.66 9.76 -2.88
CA ALA A 17 -14.39 9.43 -3.52
C ALA A 17 -13.20 10.10 -2.80
N LEU A 18 -12.15 9.30 -2.50
CA LEU A 18 -10.94 9.78 -1.80
C LEU A 18 -10.29 10.96 -2.52
N LEU A 19 -10.15 10.85 -3.84
CA LEU A 19 -9.52 11.88 -4.67
C LEU A 19 -10.32 13.19 -4.68
N GLN A 20 -11.65 13.09 -4.74
CA GLN A 20 -12.54 14.24 -4.64
C GLN A 20 -12.42 14.92 -3.27
N ALA A 21 -12.48 14.12 -2.20
CA ALA A 21 -12.34 14.63 -0.83
C ALA A 21 -10.98 15.30 -0.61
N HIS A 22 -9.91 14.76 -1.20
CA HIS A 22 -8.58 15.36 -1.16
C HIS A 22 -8.52 16.67 -1.95
N PHE A 23 -8.95 16.66 -3.22
CA PHE A 23 -8.87 17.83 -4.11
C PHE A 23 -9.63 19.05 -3.56
N PHE A 24 -10.84 18.84 -3.02
CA PHE A 24 -11.65 19.92 -2.47
C PHE A 24 -11.35 20.25 -1.00
N ASN A 25 -10.33 19.63 -0.40
CA ASN A 25 -9.99 19.78 1.02
C ASN A 25 -11.18 19.45 1.97
N GLN A 26 -11.94 18.41 1.62
CA GLN A 26 -13.14 17.92 2.33
C GLN A 26 -12.91 16.50 2.89
N SER A 27 -11.70 16.24 3.40
CA SER A 27 -11.31 14.91 3.91
C SER A 27 -11.93 14.55 5.26
N LYS A 28 -12.39 15.55 6.03
CA LYS A 28 -12.97 15.34 7.37
C LYS A 28 -14.18 14.42 7.30
N GLY A 29 -14.07 13.25 7.95
CA GLY A 29 -15.13 12.23 7.96
C GLY A 29 -15.09 11.26 6.78
N VAL A 30 -14.21 11.47 5.80
CA VAL A 30 -14.01 10.55 4.66
C VAL A 30 -12.85 9.59 4.92
N TYR A 31 -11.72 10.12 5.39
CA TYR A 31 -10.53 9.33 5.72
C TYR A 31 -9.65 10.02 6.77
N THR A 32 -8.72 9.27 7.34
CA THR A 32 -7.63 9.78 8.19
C THR A 32 -6.27 9.47 7.57
N THR A 33 -5.23 10.19 7.97
CA THR A 33 -3.86 10.08 7.41
C THR A 33 -2.88 9.39 8.35
N ASP A 34 -3.40 8.57 9.27
CA ASP A 34 -2.66 7.88 10.33
C ASP A 34 -2.47 6.38 10.03
N PHE A 35 -2.37 6.01 8.75
CA PHE A 35 -2.09 4.62 8.39
C PHE A 35 -0.70 4.22 8.91
N PRO A 36 -0.57 3.08 9.63
CA PRO A 36 0.71 2.69 10.20
C PRO A 36 1.66 2.18 9.11
N ALA A 37 2.84 2.80 8.99
CA ALA A 37 3.86 2.40 8.01
C ALA A 37 4.44 0.98 8.28
N ASN A 38 4.32 0.50 9.51
CA ASN A 38 4.76 -0.83 9.94
C ASN A 38 3.62 -1.54 10.68
N PRO A 39 3.60 -2.88 10.72
CA PRO A 39 2.61 -3.61 11.50
C PRO A 39 2.69 -3.21 13.00
N PRO A 40 1.55 -2.90 13.65
CA PRO A 40 1.54 -2.43 15.05
C PRO A 40 1.98 -3.53 16.04
N PHE A 41 1.85 -4.79 15.65
CA PHE A 41 2.29 -5.94 16.43
C PHE A 41 3.20 -6.82 15.58
N LYS A 42 4.41 -7.07 16.07
CA LYS A 42 5.36 -7.97 15.42
C LYS A 42 5.20 -9.37 15.96
N PHE A 43 5.18 -10.35 15.07
CA PHE A 43 5.15 -11.77 15.41
C PHE A 43 5.89 -12.55 14.32
N ASN A 44 5.96 -13.87 14.46
CA ASN A 44 6.46 -14.73 13.39
C ASN A 44 5.41 -14.83 12.27
N TYR A 45 5.45 -13.90 11.31
CA TYR A 45 4.42 -13.72 10.29
C TYR A 45 4.12 -15.00 9.51
N THR A 46 5.16 -15.73 9.11
CA THR A 46 5.02 -16.99 8.35
C THR A 46 4.96 -18.24 9.24
N GLY A 47 5.00 -18.09 10.56
CA GLY A 47 4.97 -19.18 11.53
C GLY A 47 3.58 -19.44 12.09
N ASN A 48 3.49 -19.70 13.39
CA ASN A 48 2.22 -19.86 14.08
C ASN A 48 1.56 -18.48 14.28
N PRO A 49 0.32 -18.27 13.82
CA PRO A 49 -0.37 -17.01 13.99
C PRO A 49 -0.74 -16.77 15.47
N PRO A 50 -0.92 -15.50 15.88
CA PRO A 50 -1.44 -15.18 17.20
C PRO A 50 -2.85 -15.74 17.39
N SER A 51 -3.23 -16.05 18.63
CA SER A 51 -4.58 -16.51 18.96
C SER A 51 -5.64 -15.45 18.70
N ASN A 52 -5.30 -14.18 18.90
CA ASN A 52 -6.14 -13.04 18.57
C ASN A 52 -5.78 -12.49 17.19
N ILE A 53 -6.71 -12.62 16.25
CA ILE A 53 -6.58 -12.15 14.86
C ILE A 53 -7.52 -10.98 14.54
N MET A 54 -8.00 -10.28 15.58
CA MET A 54 -8.87 -9.11 15.41
C MET A 54 -8.13 -7.98 14.70
N VAL A 55 -8.75 -7.49 13.63
CA VAL A 55 -8.29 -6.35 12.85
C VAL A 55 -9.10 -5.10 13.21
N SER A 56 -8.47 -3.93 13.11
CA SER A 56 -9.19 -2.66 13.16
C SER A 56 -9.79 -2.34 11.79
N SER A 57 -10.92 -1.63 11.73
CA SER A 57 -11.54 -1.21 10.46
C SER A 57 -11.50 0.31 10.32
N GLY A 58 -11.22 0.79 9.11
CA GLY A 58 -11.31 2.22 8.80
C GLY A 58 -10.68 2.61 7.46
N THR A 59 -10.88 3.87 7.09
CA THR A 59 -10.31 4.48 5.88
C THR A 59 -9.07 5.28 6.25
N LYS A 60 -7.94 4.58 6.39
CA LYS A 60 -6.64 5.17 6.77
C LYS A 60 -5.70 5.20 5.56
N LEU A 61 -5.11 6.36 5.27
CA LEU A 61 -4.25 6.58 4.10
C LEU A 61 -2.82 6.94 4.57
N VAL A 62 -1.80 6.59 3.77
CA VAL A 62 -0.45 7.15 3.94
C VAL A 62 -0.32 8.39 3.06
N VAL A 63 0.28 9.46 3.58
CA VAL A 63 0.57 10.66 2.80
C VAL A 63 2.05 10.67 2.45
N LEU A 64 2.35 10.85 1.17
CA LEU A 64 3.70 10.91 0.62
C LEU A 64 3.92 12.28 -0.03
N PRO A 65 5.03 12.97 0.26
CA PRO A 65 5.44 14.12 -0.53
C PRO A 65 5.68 13.73 -1.99
N PHE A 66 5.42 14.66 -2.92
CA PHE A 66 5.78 14.49 -4.32
C PHE A 66 7.25 14.10 -4.46
N ASN A 67 7.57 13.21 -5.40
CA ASN A 67 8.92 12.76 -5.73
C ASN A 67 9.63 11.98 -4.59
N THR A 68 8.88 11.47 -3.61
CA THR A 68 9.45 10.60 -2.56
C THR A 68 9.85 9.26 -3.17
N SER A 69 11.10 8.83 -2.95
CA SER A 69 11.51 7.46 -3.23
C SER A 69 11.01 6.54 -2.13
N VAL A 70 10.16 5.59 -2.47
CA VAL A 70 9.53 4.67 -1.52
C VAL A 70 10.12 3.28 -1.70
N GLU A 71 10.56 2.66 -0.61
CA GLU A 71 10.78 1.23 -0.53
C GLU A 71 9.64 0.60 0.26
N LEU A 72 8.93 -0.34 -0.35
CA LEU A 72 7.85 -1.07 0.29
C LEU A 72 8.21 -2.55 0.38
N VAL A 73 8.19 -3.08 1.59
CA VAL A 73 8.26 -4.53 1.84
C VAL A 73 6.87 -5.04 2.16
N MET A 74 6.35 -5.92 1.31
CA MET A 74 5.08 -6.59 1.50
C MET A 74 5.38 -7.96 2.11
N GLN A 75 4.85 -8.23 3.30
CA GLN A 75 5.06 -9.46 4.06
C GLN A 75 3.74 -10.23 4.15
N ASP A 76 3.72 -11.45 3.62
CA ASP A 76 2.61 -12.38 3.78
C ASP A 76 2.59 -12.97 5.21
N THR A 77 1.41 -13.41 5.67
CA THR A 77 1.24 -14.01 6.99
C THR A 77 0.54 -15.37 6.90
N SER A 78 0.74 -16.22 7.90
CA SER A 78 0.06 -17.51 8.03
C SER A 78 -1.27 -17.41 8.80
N ILE A 79 -1.83 -16.21 9.00
CA ILE A 79 -3.11 -16.02 9.67
C ILE A 79 -4.22 -16.65 8.80
N ILE A 80 -4.96 -17.61 9.36
CA ILE A 80 -6.05 -18.39 8.71
C ILE A 80 -5.55 -19.35 7.62
N GLY A 81 -4.54 -18.97 6.85
CA GLY A 81 -3.88 -19.78 5.84
C GLY A 81 -2.86 -18.92 5.11
N ALA A 82 -1.77 -19.52 4.63
CA ALA A 82 -0.85 -18.77 3.79
C ALA A 82 -1.30 -18.84 2.34
N GLU A 83 -1.46 -17.69 1.71
CA GLU A 83 -2.00 -17.56 0.37
C GLU A 83 -1.08 -16.67 -0.49
N SER A 84 -1.18 -16.81 -1.80
CA SER A 84 -0.49 -15.92 -2.72
C SER A 84 -1.37 -14.70 -2.96
N HIS A 85 -0.93 -13.53 -2.51
CA HIS A 85 -1.64 -12.27 -2.73
C HIS A 85 -0.95 -11.41 -3.79
N PRO A 86 -1.39 -11.43 -5.07
CA PRO A 86 -0.92 -10.47 -6.05
C PRO A 86 -1.47 -9.08 -5.69
N LEU A 87 -0.57 -8.15 -5.36
CA LEU A 87 -0.93 -6.77 -4.99
C LEU A 87 -0.65 -5.83 -6.15
N HIS A 88 -1.68 -5.18 -6.66
CA HIS A 88 -1.54 -4.20 -7.73
C HIS A 88 -1.45 -2.78 -7.16
N LEU A 89 -0.49 -2.00 -7.65
CA LEU A 89 -0.35 -0.58 -7.33
C LEU A 89 -0.82 0.26 -8.51
N HIS A 90 -1.91 0.99 -8.33
CA HIS A 90 -2.41 1.87 -9.36
C HIS A 90 -1.62 3.19 -9.40
N GLY A 91 -1.45 3.74 -10.61
CA GLY A 91 -0.75 5.02 -10.82
C GLY A 91 0.76 4.92 -10.90
N PHE A 92 1.33 3.74 -10.62
CA PHE A 92 2.78 3.52 -10.61
C PHE A 92 3.15 2.19 -11.25
N ASN A 93 4.26 2.20 -11.96
CA ASN A 93 5.11 1.02 -12.01
C ASN A 93 6.11 1.08 -10.85
N PHE A 94 6.66 -0.06 -10.49
CA PHE A 94 7.69 -0.22 -9.48
C PHE A 94 8.73 -1.24 -9.92
N PHE A 95 9.91 -1.14 -9.33
CA PHE A 95 11.00 -2.09 -9.50
C PHE A 95 10.91 -3.16 -8.42
N VAL A 96 10.83 -4.43 -8.84
CA VAL A 96 10.92 -5.57 -7.91
C VAL A 96 12.39 -5.83 -7.61
N LEU A 97 12.80 -5.55 -6.37
CA LEU A 97 14.21 -5.65 -5.97
C LEU A 97 14.58 -7.08 -5.59
N ALA A 98 13.73 -7.73 -4.81
CA ALA A 98 13.93 -9.10 -4.37
C ALA A 98 12.62 -9.66 -3.82
N GLN A 99 12.56 -10.99 -3.75
CA GLN A 99 11.53 -11.75 -3.07
C GLN A 99 12.18 -12.88 -2.29
N GLY A 100 11.55 -13.32 -1.21
CA GLY A 100 12.06 -14.39 -0.37
C GLY A 100 10.95 -15.10 0.39
N PHE A 101 11.28 -16.28 0.92
CA PHE A 101 10.40 -17.01 1.84
C PHE A 101 10.71 -16.63 3.30
N GLY A 102 9.72 -16.83 4.17
CA GLY A 102 9.81 -16.53 5.59
C GLY A 102 9.54 -15.06 5.92
N ASN A 103 10.02 -14.63 7.09
CA ASN A 103 9.92 -13.23 7.52
C ASN A 103 11.09 -12.42 6.96
N PHE A 104 10.79 -11.24 6.41
CA PHE A 104 11.81 -10.29 5.97
C PHE A 104 12.74 -9.91 7.13
N ASN A 105 14.04 -9.98 6.89
CA ASN A 105 15.08 -9.54 7.82
C ASN A 105 15.73 -8.25 7.29
N PRO A 106 15.42 -7.08 7.88
CA PRO A 106 15.93 -5.79 7.41
C PRO A 106 17.46 -5.66 7.51
N ASN A 107 18.14 -6.51 8.29
CA ASN A 107 19.59 -6.48 8.45
C ASN A 107 20.33 -7.43 7.50
N LYS A 108 19.62 -8.31 6.78
CA LYS A 108 20.25 -9.36 5.95
C LYS A 108 19.71 -9.37 4.52
N ASP A 109 18.41 -9.24 4.35
CA ASP A 109 17.76 -9.39 3.06
C ASP A 109 17.99 -8.22 2.08
N PRO A 110 18.23 -6.96 2.51
CA PRO A 110 18.62 -5.91 1.57
C PRO A 110 19.88 -6.23 0.73
N ALA A 111 20.78 -7.08 1.24
CA ALA A 111 21.94 -7.54 0.48
C ALA A 111 21.58 -8.42 -0.74
N LYS A 112 20.34 -8.90 -0.82
CA LYS A 112 19.82 -9.68 -1.95
C LYS A 112 19.14 -8.81 -3.02
N PHE A 113 19.00 -7.51 -2.78
CA PHE A 113 18.30 -6.62 -3.70
C PHE A 113 19.06 -6.50 -5.02
N ASN A 114 18.36 -6.74 -6.13
CA ASN A 114 18.85 -6.34 -7.43
C ASN A 114 18.69 -4.81 -7.56
N LEU A 115 19.82 -4.10 -7.48
CA LEU A 115 19.89 -2.64 -7.62
C LEU A 115 20.51 -2.20 -8.96
N VAL A 116 20.74 -3.15 -9.87
CA VAL A 116 21.38 -2.88 -11.17
C VAL A 116 20.34 -2.86 -12.28
N ASP A 117 19.57 -3.94 -12.40
CA ASP A 117 18.57 -4.13 -13.46
C ASP A 117 17.27 -4.81 -12.98
N PRO A 118 16.63 -4.29 -11.91
CA PRO A 118 15.40 -4.88 -11.39
C PRO A 118 14.26 -4.80 -12.41
N ALA A 119 13.40 -5.82 -12.41
CA ALA A 119 12.25 -5.86 -13.30
C ALA A 119 11.21 -4.79 -12.90
N GLU A 120 10.80 -3.97 -13.86
CA GLU A 120 9.70 -3.03 -13.72
C GLU A 120 8.35 -3.72 -13.93
N ARG A 121 7.42 -3.54 -12.99
CA ARG A 121 6.09 -4.17 -12.93
C ARG A 121 5.08 -3.22 -12.30
N ASN A 122 3.79 -3.50 -12.46
CA ASN A 122 2.70 -2.85 -11.69
C ASN A 122 1.97 -3.84 -10.75
N THR A 123 2.28 -5.13 -10.87
CA THR A 123 1.79 -6.21 -10.01
C THR A 123 2.96 -7.17 -9.82
N PRO A 124 3.47 -7.39 -8.58
CA PRO A 124 4.50 -8.38 -8.36
C PRO A 124 3.86 -9.78 -8.41
N SER A 125 4.66 -10.79 -8.73
CA SER A 125 4.23 -12.17 -8.48
C SER A 125 3.97 -12.34 -6.98
N GLY A 126 2.83 -12.96 -6.63
CA GLY A 126 2.52 -13.21 -5.23
C GLY A 126 3.51 -14.20 -4.60
N THR A 127 3.86 -13.96 -3.34
CA THR A 127 4.76 -14.81 -2.56
C THR A 127 3.99 -15.48 -1.43
N ILE A 128 3.78 -16.80 -1.51
CA ILE A 128 3.18 -17.59 -0.43
C ILE A 128 4.21 -17.73 0.70
N ARG A 129 3.83 -17.38 1.94
CA ARG A 129 4.71 -17.45 3.13
C ARG A 129 6.03 -16.72 2.92
N GLY A 130 5.98 -15.52 2.37
CA GLY A 130 7.17 -14.80 2.00
C GLY A 130 7.01 -13.30 2.04
N TRP A 131 7.98 -12.64 1.43
CA TRP A 131 8.01 -11.21 1.28
C TRP A 131 8.50 -10.82 -0.11
N VAL A 132 8.11 -9.63 -0.54
CA VAL A 132 8.63 -8.97 -1.73
C VAL A 132 8.97 -7.53 -1.39
N ALA A 133 10.14 -7.08 -1.84
CA ALA A 133 10.61 -5.71 -1.69
C ALA A 133 10.53 -5.00 -3.05
N ILE A 134 9.86 -3.86 -3.09
CA ILE A 134 9.73 -3.03 -4.28
C ILE A 134 10.22 -1.61 -4.00
N ARG A 135 10.64 -0.90 -5.05
CA ARG A 135 10.85 0.56 -5.01
C ARG A 135 10.08 1.26 -6.12
N PHE A 136 9.55 2.43 -5.80
CA PHE A 136 8.93 3.32 -6.78
C PHE A 136 9.12 4.78 -6.38
N LEU A 137 8.88 5.67 -7.33
CA LEU A 137 8.89 7.10 -7.12
C LEU A 137 7.45 7.58 -6.98
N ALA A 138 7.16 8.33 -5.91
CA ALA A 138 5.83 8.90 -5.67
C ALA A 138 5.63 10.19 -6.49
N ASP A 139 5.53 10.06 -7.81
CA ASP A 139 5.41 11.16 -8.77
C ASP A 139 4.03 11.28 -9.46
N ASN A 140 3.05 10.49 -9.01
CA ASN A 140 1.69 10.48 -9.56
C ASN A 140 0.63 10.48 -8.43
N PRO A 141 -0.40 11.34 -8.46
CA PRO A 141 -1.51 11.29 -7.51
C PRO A 141 -2.30 9.96 -7.60
N VAL A 142 -2.77 9.48 -6.44
CA VAL A 142 -2.97 8.05 -6.15
C VAL A 142 -4.28 7.45 -6.65
N HIS A 143 -4.26 6.13 -6.85
CA HIS A 143 -5.41 5.26 -7.06
C HIS A 143 -5.42 4.02 -6.12
N THR A 144 -6.62 3.49 -5.85
CA THR A 144 -6.93 2.36 -4.95
C THR A 144 -6.56 0.99 -5.52
N SER A 145 -6.09 0.02 -4.73
CA SER A 145 -5.93 -1.39 -5.17
C SER A 145 -7.21 -2.25 -5.06
N TRP A 146 -7.28 -3.36 -5.81
CA TRP A 146 -8.35 -4.38 -5.75
C TRP A 146 -8.03 -5.49 -4.74
N GLY A 147 -9.03 -5.97 -3.99
CA GLY A 147 -8.85 -7.00 -2.95
C GLY A 147 -8.42 -6.41 -1.60
N LEU A 148 -7.33 -6.90 -1.01
CA LEU A 148 -6.66 -6.31 0.16
C LEU A 148 -6.33 -4.83 -0.15
N LYS A 149 -7.10 -3.87 0.39
CA LYS A 149 -6.98 -2.45 0.02
C LYS A 149 -6.18 -1.66 1.03
N MET A 150 -5.42 -0.71 0.50
CA MET A 150 -4.94 0.47 1.18
C MET A 150 -4.81 1.57 0.14
N ALA A 151 -4.69 2.83 0.57
CA ALA A 151 -4.50 3.94 -0.34
C ALA A 151 -3.41 4.88 0.18
N TRP A 152 -2.71 5.48 -0.76
CA TRP A 152 -1.79 6.59 -0.53
C TRP A 152 -2.43 7.91 -0.95
N ILE A 153 -1.82 9.01 -0.56
CA ILE A 153 -2.01 10.33 -1.16
C ILE A 153 -0.61 10.81 -1.51
N VAL A 154 -0.38 11.12 -2.78
CA VAL A 154 0.83 11.85 -3.18
C VAL A 154 0.46 13.32 -3.23
N MET A 155 1.16 14.12 -2.44
CA MET A 155 0.97 15.57 -2.40
C MET A 155 1.41 16.22 -3.72
N ASP A 156 0.87 17.39 -4.01
CA ASP A 156 1.28 18.20 -5.16
C ASP A 156 2.78 18.58 -5.08
N GLY A 157 3.43 18.57 -6.24
CA GLY A 157 4.76 19.15 -6.43
C GLY A 157 4.73 20.66 -6.66
N SER A 158 5.91 21.23 -6.93
CA SER A 158 6.09 22.67 -7.12
C SER A 158 5.62 23.17 -8.49
N SER A 159 5.79 22.35 -9.52
CA SER A 159 5.48 22.71 -10.91
C SER A 159 4.01 22.44 -11.26
N ARG A 160 3.46 23.19 -12.22
CA ARG A 160 2.05 23.06 -12.64
C ARG A 160 1.67 21.64 -13.08
N ASN A 161 2.58 20.94 -13.73
CA ASN A 161 2.40 19.55 -14.19
C ASN A 161 2.60 18.51 -13.08
N GLN A 162 2.96 18.93 -11.87
CA GLN A 162 3.12 18.06 -10.69
C GLN A 162 1.93 18.19 -9.72
N LYS A 163 0.86 18.87 -10.17
CA LYS A 163 -0.35 19.09 -9.37
C LYS A 163 -1.51 18.29 -9.92
N LEU A 164 -2.39 17.85 -9.03
CA LEU A 164 -3.63 17.19 -9.41
C LEU A 164 -4.48 18.16 -10.28
N PRO A 165 -4.86 17.80 -11.52
CA PRO A 165 -5.75 18.65 -12.32
C PRO A 165 -7.15 18.74 -11.68
N PRO A 166 -7.91 19.81 -11.99
CA PRO A 166 -9.29 19.89 -11.55
C PRO A 166 -10.10 18.69 -12.04
N PRO A 167 -11.08 18.22 -11.25
CA PRO A 167 -11.96 17.15 -11.68
C PRO A 167 -12.72 17.56 -12.94
N PRO A 168 -13.04 16.60 -13.82
CA PRO A 168 -13.77 16.88 -15.05
C PRO A 168 -15.21 17.37 -14.73
N SER A 169 -15.78 18.19 -15.61
CA SER A 169 -17.09 18.83 -15.39
C SER A 169 -18.26 17.84 -15.30
N ASP A 170 -18.07 16.63 -15.79
CA ASP A 170 -19.01 15.52 -15.81
C ASP A 170 -18.73 14.47 -14.71
N LEU A 171 -17.90 14.80 -13.71
CA LEU A 171 -17.65 13.91 -12.57
C LEU A 171 -18.98 13.47 -11.92
N PRO A 172 -19.25 12.15 -11.81
CA PRO A 172 -20.45 11.66 -11.18
C PRO A 172 -20.56 12.14 -9.73
N LYS A 173 -21.77 12.50 -9.30
CA LYS A 173 -22.03 12.90 -7.91
C LYS A 173 -22.04 11.66 -7.02
N CYS A 174 -21.38 11.76 -5.87
CA CYS A 174 -21.41 10.75 -4.80
C CYS A 174 -22.77 10.74 -4.08
#